data_AF-A0A4P8ITB2-F1
#
_entry.id   AF-A0A4P8ITB2-F1
#
_cell.length_a   1.000
_cell.length_b   1.000
_cell.length_c   1.000
_cell.angle_alpha   90.00
_cell.angle_beta   90.00
_cell.angle_gamma   90.00
#
_symmetry.space_group_name_H-M   'P 1'
#
loop_
_entity.id
_entity.type
_entity.pdbx_description
1 polymer ?
#
loop_
_entity_poly.entity_id
_entity_poly.type
_entity_poly.pdbx_seq_one_letter_code
_entity_poly.pdbx_strand_id
1 'polypeptide(L)'
;MPWRECGPYASETVTRSYAGEVFINVPFDDRDAQYRRVQEFLEYPDGSMRFDDVKFYVVPLEDAMKNAHHDEPGFWERWADNF
;
A
#
# COMPACT_ATOMS: atom_id res chain seq x y z
N MET A 1 0.78 -2.83 -17.04
CA MET A 1 0.76 -2.23 -15.68
C MET A 1 1.42 -3.22 -14.74
N PRO A 2 2.63 -2.93 -14.25
CA PRO A 2 3.31 -3.81 -13.30
C PRO A 2 2.68 -3.68 -11.91
N TRP A 3 2.50 -4.82 -11.25
CA TRP A 3 2.08 -4.92 -9.86
C TRP A 3 2.99 -5.91 -9.14
N ARG A 4 3.04 -5.84 -7.81
CA ARG A 4 3.71 -6.83 -6.96
C ARG A 4 2.97 -6.99 -5.64
N GLU A 5 3.10 -8.16 -5.02
CA GLU A 5 2.70 -8.35 -3.63
C GLU A 5 3.45 -7.35 -2.73
N CYS A 6 2.77 -6.86 -1.69
CA CYS A 6 3.38 -6.01 -0.68
C CYS A 6 2.87 -6.36 0.71
N GLY A 7 3.45 -5.72 1.73
CA GLY A 7 2.92 -5.76 3.09
C GLY A 7 1.96 -4.59 3.37
N PRO A 8 1.29 -4.60 4.52
CA PRO A 8 0.56 -3.44 5.01
C PRO A 8 1.54 -2.30 5.36
N TYR A 9 0.99 -1.11 5.62
CA TYR A 9 1.78 0.00 6.17
C TYR A 9 2.46 -0.44 7.48
N ALA A 10 3.79 -0.40 7.50
CA ALA A 10 4.60 -1.00 8.56
C ALA A 10 4.37 -0.32 9.93
N SER A 11 4.51 -1.12 11.00
CA SER A 11 4.32 -0.68 12.38
C SER A 11 5.28 -1.42 13.31
N GLU A 12 5.92 -0.68 14.22
CA GLU A 12 6.83 -1.19 15.24
C GLU A 12 6.11 -1.77 16.47
N THR A 13 4.78 -1.89 16.45
CA THR A 13 4.00 -2.44 17.58
C THR A 13 3.15 -3.65 17.17
N VAL A 14 3.13 -4.00 15.89
CA VAL A 14 2.36 -5.13 15.38
C VAL A 14 3.03 -5.75 14.17
N THR A 15 3.17 -7.07 14.18
CA THR A 15 3.49 -7.85 12.98
C THR A 15 2.20 -8.32 12.33
N ARG A 16 2.10 -8.22 11.01
CA ARG A 16 0.94 -8.68 10.24
C ARG A 16 1.39 -9.64 9.14
N SER A 17 0.71 -10.76 9.03
CA SER A 17 0.84 -11.65 7.89
C SER A 17 0.28 -11.00 6.64
N TYR A 18 0.78 -11.42 5.48
CA TYR A 18 0.19 -11.07 4.19
C TYR A 18 -1.30 -11.43 4.15
N ALA A 19 -2.14 -10.48 3.71
CA ALA A 19 -3.58 -10.60 3.64
C ALA A 19 -4.13 -10.29 2.24
N GLY A 20 -3.28 -10.22 1.21
CA GLY A 20 -3.66 -9.94 -0.17
C GLY A 20 -3.30 -8.54 -0.65
N GLU A 21 -2.45 -7.80 0.06
CA GLU A 21 -2.04 -6.46 -0.30
C GLU A 21 -1.18 -6.42 -1.57
N VAL A 22 -1.52 -5.56 -2.53
CA VAL A 22 -0.75 -5.39 -3.76
C VAL A 22 -0.34 -3.95 -3.95
N PHE A 23 0.92 -3.75 -4.36
CA PHE A 23 1.41 -2.46 -4.82
C PHE A 23 1.25 -2.37 -6.34
N ILE A 24 0.54 -1.34 -6.79
CA ILE A 24 0.36 -1.02 -8.20
C ILE A 24 1.25 0.18 -8.52
N ASN A 25 2.22 0.01 -9.43
CA ASN A 25 3.14 1.08 -9.78
C ASN A 25 2.51 2.05 -10.80
N VAL A 26 1.53 2.82 -10.34
CA VAL A 26 0.79 3.82 -11.12
C VAL A 26 0.67 5.09 -10.28
N PRO A 27 1.00 6.26 -10.84
CA PRO A 27 0.86 7.51 -10.10
C PRO A 27 -0.63 7.81 -9.82
N PHE A 28 -0.91 8.41 -8.67
CA PHE A 28 -2.22 8.98 -8.40
C PHE A 28 -2.39 10.28 -9.22
N ASP A 29 -2.95 10.16 -10.43
CA ASP A 29 -3.27 11.28 -11.34
C ASP A 29 -4.57 10.95 -12.09
N ASP A 30 -5.60 11.79 -11.96
CA ASP A 30 -6.92 11.61 -12.58
C ASP A 30 -6.90 11.75 -14.10
N ARG A 31 -5.81 12.26 -14.67
CA ARG A 31 -5.57 12.32 -16.12
C ARG A 31 -4.81 11.11 -16.63
N ASP A 32 -4.24 10.29 -15.74
CA ASP A 32 -3.53 9.08 -16.12
C ASP A 32 -4.50 7.94 -16.46
N ALA A 33 -4.38 7.41 -17.69
CA ALA A 33 -5.29 6.38 -18.19
C ALA A 33 -5.14 5.04 -17.45
N GLN A 34 -3.97 4.73 -16.88
CA GLN A 34 -3.75 3.53 -16.09
C GLN A 34 -4.37 3.68 -14.71
N TYR A 35 -4.20 4.84 -14.07
CA TYR A 35 -4.83 5.13 -12.78
C TYR A 35 -6.35 5.03 -12.88
N ARG A 36 -6.93 5.73 -13.86
CA ARG A 36 -8.37 5.67 -14.14
C ARG A 36 -8.87 4.26 -14.37
N ARG A 37 -8.11 3.41 -15.09
CA ARG A 37 -8.50 2.02 -15.30
C ARG A 37 -8.57 1.23 -13.98
N VAL A 38 -7.65 1.47 -13.05
CA VAL A 38 -7.67 0.82 -11.73
C VAL A 38 -8.84 1.35 -10.91
N GLN A 39 -9.02 2.67 -10.88
CA GLN A 39 -10.12 3.32 -10.17
C GLN A 39 -11.47 2.84 -10.70
N GLU A 40 -11.71 2.88 -12.01
CA GLU A 40 -12.94 2.42 -12.64
C GLU A 40 -13.18 0.90 -12.48
N PHE A 41 -12.14 0.12 -12.18
CA PHE A 41 -12.28 -1.30 -11.85
C PHE A 41 -12.68 -1.52 -10.39
N LEU A 42 -12.15 -0.70 -9.47
CA LEU A 42 -12.34 -0.85 -8.03
C LEU A 42 -13.54 -0.05 -7.48
N GLU A 43 -13.92 1.04 -8.12
CA GLU A 43 -14.93 1.99 -7.67
C GLU A 43 -16.12 2.09 -8.65
N TYR A 44 -17.30 2.40 -8.10
CA TYR A 44 -18.45 2.90 -8.85
C TYR A 44 -18.27 4.40 -9.17
N PRO A 45 -19.05 4.96 -10.11
CA PRO A 45 -18.97 6.39 -10.46
C PRO A 45 -19.20 7.36 -9.28
N ASP A 46 -19.83 6.90 -8.20
CA ASP A 46 -20.05 7.69 -6.97
C ASP A 46 -18.88 7.60 -5.96
N GLY A 47 -17.82 6.86 -6.31
CA GLY A 47 -16.64 6.64 -5.47
C GLY A 47 -16.78 5.52 -4.44
N SER A 48 -17.91 4.81 -4.39
CA SER A 48 -18.04 3.63 -3.53
C SER A 48 -17.28 2.42 -4.11
N MET A 49 -16.71 1.58 -3.23
CA MET A 49 -15.98 0.38 -3.66
C MET A 49 -16.93 -0.67 -4.27
N ARG A 50 -16.48 -1.38 -5.30
CA ARG A 50 -17.22 -2.48 -5.95
C ARG A 50 -17.12 -3.81 -5.23
N PHE A 51 -16.07 -3.99 -4.44
CA PHE A 51 -15.82 -5.20 -3.67
C PHE A 51 -15.81 -4.84 -2.19
N ASP A 52 -16.70 -5.46 -1.41
CA ASP A 52 -16.95 -5.10 -0.01
C ASP A 52 -15.73 -5.35 0.91
N ASP A 53 -14.83 -6.25 0.50
CA ASP A 53 -13.63 -6.64 1.24
C ASP A 53 -12.34 -5.99 0.70
N VAL A 54 -12.42 -5.23 -0.39
CA VAL A 54 -11.27 -4.52 -0.97
C VAL A 54 -11.28 -3.07 -0.53
N LYS A 55 -10.08 -2.58 -0.23
CA LYS A 55 -9.84 -1.17 0.03
C LYS A 55 -8.80 -0.65 -0.94
N PHE A 56 -9.05 0.54 -1.48
CA PHE A 56 -8.14 1.21 -2.38
C PHE A 56 -7.54 2.44 -1.69
N TYR A 57 -6.22 2.48 -1.58
CA TYR A 57 -5.50 3.52 -0.84
C TYR A 57 -4.39 4.11 -1.68
N VAL A 58 -4.14 5.39 -1.45
CA VAL A 58 -2.93 6.09 -1.89
C VAL A 58 -2.10 6.36 -0.64
N VAL A 59 -0.80 6.06 -0.71
CA VAL A 59 0.16 6.44 0.32
C VAL A 59 0.93 7.65 -0.20
N PRO A 60 0.68 8.87 0.32
CA PRO A 60 1.47 10.05 -0.02
C PRO A 60 2.95 9.81 0.29
N LEU A 61 3.84 10.43 -0.50
CA LEU A 61 5.28 10.32 -0.28
C LEU A 61 5.66 10.72 1.15
N GLU A 62 5.07 11.80 1.68
CA GLU A 62 5.32 12.25 3.05
C GLU A 62 5.02 11.17 4.09
N ASP A 63 3.94 10.40 3.91
CA ASP A 63 3.59 9.30 4.80
C ASP A 63 4.53 8.10 4.60
N ALA A 64 4.84 7.74 3.34
CA ALA A 64 5.79 6.66 3.05
C ALA A 64 7.16 6.90 3.69
N MET A 65 7.62 8.15 3.70
CA MET A 65 8.92 8.51 4.27
C MET A 65 8.99 8.41 5.80
N LYS A 66 7.86 8.34 6.52
CA LYS A 66 7.85 8.17 7.99
C LYS A 66 8.42 6.84 8.44
N ASN A 67 8.39 5.83 7.57
CA ASN A 67 8.88 4.48 7.83
C ASN A 67 10.14 4.14 7.01
N ALA A 68 10.76 5.11 6.35
CA ALA A 68 11.93 4.85 5.49
C ALA A 68 13.11 4.23 6.26
N HIS A 69 13.21 4.48 7.57
CA HIS A 69 14.22 3.86 8.44
C HIS A 69 13.99 2.35 8.64
N HIS A 70 12.78 1.83 8.36
CA HIS A 70 12.50 0.39 8.40
C HIS A 70 13.20 -0.38 7.27
N ASP A 71 13.60 0.32 6.19
CA ASP A 71 14.34 -0.25 5.06
C ASP A 71 15.85 -0.40 5.37
N GLU A 72 16.31 0.10 6.52
CA GLU A 72 17.71 -0.09 6.93
C GLU A 72 18.02 -1.57 7.12
N PRO A 73 19.13 -2.08 6.57
CA PRO A 73 19.53 -3.48 6.77
C PRO A 73 19.60 -3.83 8.26
N GLY A 74 18.96 -4.94 8.64
CA GLY A 74 18.93 -5.40 10.02
C GLY A 74 17.92 -4.70 10.93
N PHE A 75 17.10 -3.75 10.43
CA PHE A 75 16.16 -3.01 11.28
C PHE A 75 15.20 -3.94 12.02
N TRP A 76 14.53 -4.84 11.29
CA TRP A 76 13.53 -5.73 11.86
C TRP A 76 14.15 -6.80 12.77
N GLU A 77 15.38 -7.23 12.49
CA GLU A 77 16.14 -8.14 13.35
C GLU A 77 16.47 -7.46 14.70
N ARG A 78 17.02 -6.23 14.65
CA ARG A 78 17.29 -5.44 15.87
C ARG A 78 16.03 -5.11 16.65
N TRP A 79 14.95 -4.82 15.94
CA TRP A 79 13.65 -4.55 16.54
C TRP A 79 13.13 -5.79 17.28
N ALA A 80 13.22 -6.98 16.67
CA ALA A 80 12.77 -8.24 17.26
C ALA A 80 13.57 -8.65 18.50
N ASP A 81 14.87 -8.34 18.57
CA ASP A 81 15.72 -8.63 19.74
C ASP A 81 15.33 -7.83 21.00
N ASN A 82 14.56 -6.75 20.85
CA ASN A 82 14.16 -5.85 21.94
C ASN A 82 12.75 -6.13 22.51
N PHE A 83 12.11 -7.23 22.09
CA PHE A 83 10.80 -7.70 22.59
C PHE A 83 10.94 -8.95 23.47
#